data_AF-A0A945E778-F1
#
_entry.id   AF-A0A945E778-F1
#
_cell.length_a   1.000
_cell.length_b   1.000
_cell.length_c   1.000
_cell.angle_alpha   90.00
_cell.angle_beta   90.00
_cell.angle_gamma   90.00
#
_symmetry.space_group_name_H-M   'P 1'
#
loop_
_entity.id
_entity.type
_entity.pdbx_description
1 polymer ?
#
loop_
_entity_poly.entity_id
_entity_poly.type
_entity_poly.pdbx_seq_one_letter_code
_entity_poly.pdbx_strand_id
1 'polypeptide(L)'
;MIKKVNIILATLYAIILATVETIMNTYWADWQYAPLWIVDYLIVLILLSAVFVFKRNIQSLMLLLGWSFSAGVTYMALFISLEPNALKSPDIEVKLPLFGLALVVSIIGIVLTIIDNKK
;
A
#
# COMPACT_ATOMS: atom_id res chain seq x y z
N MET A 1 14.22 -13.69 11.28
CA MET A 1 13.16 -12.94 12.01
C MET A 1 12.62 -11.80 11.17
N ILE A 2 13.49 -10.95 10.62
CA ILE A 2 13.15 -9.80 9.74
C ILE A 2 12.22 -10.21 8.59
N LYS A 3 12.57 -11.27 7.84
CA LYS A 3 11.69 -11.88 6.84
C LYS A 3 10.25 -12.16 7.33
N LYS A 4 10.11 -12.82 8.50
CA LYS A 4 8.79 -13.18 9.04
C LYS A 4 7.97 -11.94 9.40
N VAL A 5 8.62 -10.92 9.96
CA VAL A 5 7.97 -9.64 10.28
C VAL A 5 7.47 -8.96 9.02
N ASN A 6 8.29 -8.90 7.96
CA ASN A 6 7.91 -8.27 6.70
C ASN A 6 6.72 -9.00 6.03
N ILE A 7 6.70 -10.34 6.07
CA ILE A 7 5.57 -11.13 5.56
C ILE A 7 4.30 -10.85 6.36
N ILE A 8 4.37 -10.81 7.69
CA ILE A 8 3.20 -10.49 8.55
C ILE A 8 2.70 -9.08 8.25
N LEU A 9 3.62 -8.11 8.11
CA LEU A 9 3.31 -6.72 7.75
C LEU A 9 2.62 -6.66 6.38
N ALA A 10 3.16 -7.36 5.38
CA ALA A 10 2.59 -7.42 4.03
C ALA A 10 1.18 -8.01 4.04
N THR A 11 0.95 -9.09 4.77
CA THR A 11 -0.38 -9.70 4.90
C THR A 11 -1.38 -8.74 5.54
N LEU A 12 -1.03 -8.14 6.67
CA LEU A 12 -1.91 -7.20 7.37
C LEU A 12 -2.20 -5.98 6.50
N TYR A 13 -1.17 -5.40 5.89
CA TYR A 13 -1.30 -4.24 5.02
C TYR A 13 -2.20 -4.55 3.81
N ALA A 14 -2.00 -5.69 3.15
CA ALA A 14 -2.81 -6.08 1.99
C ALA A 14 -4.28 -6.29 2.33
N ILE A 15 -4.58 -6.91 3.48
CA ILE A 15 -5.97 -7.10 3.94
C ILE A 15 -6.62 -5.75 4.25
N ILE A 16 -5.91 -4.88 4.98
CA ILE A 16 -6.42 -3.54 5.34
C ILE A 16 -6.65 -2.71 4.07
N LEU A 17 -5.67 -2.69 3.15
CA LEU A 17 -5.76 -1.94 1.90
C LEU A 17 -6.96 -2.42 1.07
N ALA A 18 -7.11 -3.73 0.85
CA ALA A 18 -8.25 -4.28 0.12
C ALA A 18 -9.60 -3.92 0.75
N THR A 19 -9.67 -3.96 2.09
CA THR A 19 -10.90 -3.69 2.83
C THR A 19 -11.27 -2.20 2.75
N VAL A 20 -10.31 -1.33 3.07
CA VAL A 20 -10.48 0.12 3.04
C VAL A 20 -10.85 0.59 1.64
N GLU A 21 -10.14 0.11 0.62
CA GLU A 21 -10.40 0.45 -0.78
C GLU A 21 -11.82 0.03 -1.20
N THR A 22 -12.23 -1.19 -0.85
CA THR A 22 -13.57 -1.68 -1.19
C THR A 22 -14.67 -0.89 -0.47
N ILE A 23 -14.46 -0.51 0.80
CA ILE A 23 -15.39 0.33 1.55
C ILE A 23 -15.48 1.73 0.91
N MET A 24 -14.34 2.38 0.68
CA MET A 24 -14.27 3.72 0.10
C MET A 24 -14.97 3.78 -1.26
N ASN A 25 -14.74 2.79 -2.13
CA ASN A 25 -15.35 2.73 -3.45
C ASN A 25 -16.86 2.43 -3.41
N THR A 26 -17.30 1.61 -2.46
CA THR A 26 -18.73 1.29 -2.30
C THR A 26 -19.51 2.50 -1.74
N TYR A 27 -18.92 3.25 -0.80
CA TYR A 27 -19.60 4.38 -0.15
C TYR A 27 -19.55 5.67 -0.95
N TRP A 28 -18.46 5.98 -1.65
CA TRP A 28 -18.34 7.24 -2.38
C TRP A 28 -18.77 7.16 -3.84
N ALA A 29 -18.99 5.95 -4.39
CA ALA A 29 -19.58 5.74 -5.72
C ALA A 29 -18.91 6.53 -6.86
N ASP A 30 -17.65 6.94 -6.71
CA ASP A 30 -16.91 7.72 -7.70
C ASP A 30 -16.27 6.82 -8.77
N TRP A 31 -17.11 6.10 -9.52
CA TRP A 31 -16.71 5.15 -10.57
C TRP A 31 -15.79 5.75 -11.65
N GLN A 32 -15.69 7.08 -11.74
CA GLN A 32 -14.76 7.80 -12.61
C GLN A 32 -13.29 7.50 -12.30
N TYR A 33 -12.95 7.15 -11.05
CA TYR A 33 -11.58 6.81 -10.64
C TYR A 33 -11.28 5.31 -10.63
N ALA A 34 -12.16 4.48 -11.20
CA ALA A 34 -11.97 3.03 -11.29
C ALA A 34 -10.59 2.57 -11.83
N PRO A 35 -9.96 3.25 -12.81
CA PRO A 35 -8.62 2.91 -13.26
C PRO A 35 -7.52 3.13 -12.22
N LEU A 36 -7.71 4.03 -11.24
CA LEU A 36 -6.77 4.24 -10.14
C LEU A 36 -6.93 3.15 -9.06
N TRP A 37 -8.15 2.69 -8.81
CA TRP A 37 -8.45 1.64 -7.82
C TRP A 37 -7.81 0.29 -8.16
N ILE A 38 -7.71 -0.03 -9.46
CA ILE A 38 -7.10 -1.29 -9.91
C ILE A 38 -5.65 -1.42 -9.43
N VAL A 39 -4.97 -0.28 -9.23
CA VAL A 39 -3.58 -0.22 -8.81
C VAL A 39 -3.43 -0.68 -7.36
N ASP A 40 -4.37 -0.32 -6.48
CA ASP A 40 -4.38 -0.76 -5.09
C ASP A 40 -4.66 -2.26 -4.98
N TYR A 41 -5.61 -2.78 -5.78
CA TYR A 41 -5.83 -4.23 -5.85
C TYR A 41 -4.63 -4.99 -6.43
N LEU A 42 -3.89 -4.39 -7.36
CA LEU A 42 -2.64 -4.97 -7.87
C LEU A 42 -1.57 -5.04 -6.79
N ILE A 43 -1.43 -4.00 -5.95
CA ILE A 43 -0.54 -3.99 -4.78
C ILE A 43 -0.90 -5.15 -3.84
N VAL A 44 -2.18 -5.28 -3.50
CA VAL A 44 -2.71 -6.38 -2.66
C VAL A 44 -2.32 -7.73 -3.25
N LEU A 45 -2.55 -7.92 -4.55
CA LEU A 45 -2.24 -9.18 -5.23
C LEU A 45 -0.75 -9.50 -5.19
N ILE A 46 0.12 -8.52 -5.44
CA ILE A 46 1.57 -8.72 -5.41
C ILE A 46 2.05 -9.06 -3.99
N LEU A 47 1.60 -8.31 -2.99
CA LEU A 47 2.00 -8.50 -1.60
C LEU A 47 1.52 -9.85 -1.04
N LEU A 48 0.26 -10.22 -1.29
CA LEU A 48 -0.26 -11.53 -0.87
C LEU A 48 0.40 -12.67 -1.62
N SER A 49 0.67 -12.52 -2.92
CA SER A 49 1.40 -13.54 -3.68
C SER A 49 2.79 -13.77 -3.09
N ALA A 50 3.46 -12.72 -2.62
CA ALA A 50 4.75 -12.86 -1.94
C ALA A 50 4.67 -13.66 -0.62
N VAL A 51 3.52 -13.70 0.06
CA VAL A 51 3.30 -14.52 1.27
C VAL A 51 3.36 -16.02 0.94
N PHE A 52 2.83 -16.42 -0.22
CA PHE A 52 2.73 -17.83 -0.63
C PHE A 52 3.96 -18.34 -1.40
N VAL A 53 4.89 -17.47 -1.78
CA VAL A 53 6.12 -17.86 -2.49
C VAL A 53 7.22 -18.27 -1.51
N PHE A 54 7.75 -19.49 -1.66
CA PHE A 54 8.81 -20.03 -0.79
C PHE A 54 10.23 -19.73 -1.28
N LYS A 55 10.41 -19.43 -2.58
CA LYS A 55 11.74 -19.10 -3.15
C LYS A 55 12.16 -17.70 -2.70
N ARG A 56 13.23 -17.62 -1.90
CA ARG A 56 13.72 -16.38 -1.26
C ARG A 56 13.91 -15.22 -2.24
N ASN A 57 14.60 -15.43 -3.36
CA ASN A 57 14.89 -14.36 -4.31
C ASN A 57 13.61 -13.79 -4.96
N ILE A 58 12.70 -14.67 -5.39
CA ILE A 58 11.44 -14.27 -6.03
C ILE A 58 10.54 -13.57 -5.00
N GLN A 59 10.41 -14.14 -3.80
CA GLN A 59 9.63 -13.55 -2.72
C GLN A 59 10.10 -12.13 -2.38
N SER A 60 11.41 -11.93 -2.28
CA SER A 60 11.97 -10.62 -1.96
C SER A 60 11.77 -9.60 -3.07
N LEU A 61 11.91 -10.01 -4.33
CA LEU A 61 11.59 -9.15 -5.48
C LEU A 61 10.12 -8.74 -5.49
N MET A 62 9.21 -9.68 -5.18
CA MET A 62 7.78 -9.39 -5.10
C MET A 62 7.43 -8.44 -3.94
N LEU A 63 8.04 -8.63 -2.77
CA LEU A 63 7.89 -7.69 -1.65
C LEU A 63 8.42 -6.31 -2.00
N LEU A 64 9.60 -6.21 -2.60
CA LEU A 64 10.15 -4.93 -3.07
C LEU A 64 9.24 -4.26 -4.09
N LEU A 65 8.73 -5.01 -5.06
CA LEU A 65 7.78 -4.51 -6.05
C LEU A 65 6.51 -3.97 -5.38
N GLY A 66 5.86 -4.79 -4.55
CA GLY A 66 4.61 -4.41 -3.88
C GLY A 66 4.78 -3.19 -2.97
N TRP A 67 5.83 -3.17 -2.16
CA TRP A 67 6.11 -2.04 -1.26
C TRP A 67 6.50 -0.76 -2.00
N SER A 68 7.27 -0.86 -3.08
CA SER A 68 7.65 0.31 -3.89
C SER A 68 6.46 0.90 -4.63
N PHE A 69 5.61 0.04 -5.18
CA PHE A 69 4.39 0.47 -5.86
C PHE A 69 3.42 1.15 -4.88
N SER A 70 3.22 0.53 -3.71
CA SER A 70 2.46 1.09 -2.60
C SER A 70 2.99 2.46 -2.16
N ALA A 71 4.30 2.60 -1.96
CA ALA A 71 4.91 3.88 -1.61
C ALA A 71 4.69 4.95 -2.69
N GLY A 72 4.79 4.58 -3.97
CA GLY A 72 4.54 5.51 -5.07
C GLY A 72 3.10 6.02 -5.15
N VAL A 73 2.12 5.11 -5.05
CA VAL A 73 0.70 5.46 -5.10
C VAL A 73 0.29 6.30 -3.88
N THR A 74 0.70 5.88 -2.68
CA THR A 74 0.38 6.60 -1.44
C THR A 74 1.07 7.96 -1.36
N TYR A 75 2.30 8.08 -1.90
CA TYR A 75 2.97 9.36 -2.08
C TYR A 75 2.12 10.29 -2.96
N MET A 76 1.71 9.83 -4.14
CA MET A 76 0.88 10.62 -5.05
C MET A 76 -0.44 11.04 -4.37
N ALA A 77 -1.15 10.11 -3.73
CA ALA A 77 -2.41 10.38 -3.05
C ALA A 77 -2.26 11.41 -1.92
N LEU A 78 -1.17 11.35 -1.15
CA LEU A 78 -0.87 12.30 -0.09
C LEU A 78 -0.69 13.71 -0.65
N PHE A 79 0.10 13.87 -1.71
CA PHE A 79 0.39 15.20 -2.26
C PHE A 79 -0.81 15.80 -3.02
N ILE A 80 -1.61 14.99 -3.69
CA ILE A 80 -2.91 15.43 -4.27
C ILE A 80 -3.84 15.92 -3.15
N SER A 81 -3.86 15.24 -2.00
CA SER A 81 -4.70 15.60 -0.86
C SER A 81 -4.27 16.91 -0.18
N LEU A 82 -3.01 17.34 -0.37
CA LEU A 82 -2.50 18.62 0.12
C LEU A 82 -2.81 19.80 -0.81
N GLU A 83 -3.42 19.56 -1.97
CA GLU A 83 -3.80 20.65 -2.86
C GLU A 83 -4.88 21.54 -2.24
N PRO A 84 -4.88 22.86 -2.51
CA PRO A 84 -5.80 23.82 -1.86
C PRO A 84 -7.29 23.48 -2.01
N ASN A 85 -7.66 22.80 -3.08
CA ASN A 85 -9.03 22.37 -3.33
C ASN A 85 -9.37 21.08 -2.57
N ALA A 86 -8.42 20.15 -2.44
CA ALA A 86 -8.60 18.90 -1.72
C ALA A 86 -8.64 19.10 -0.19
N LEU A 87 -7.87 20.09 0.31
CA LEU A 87 -7.88 20.49 1.72
C LEU A 87 -9.23 21.02 2.23
N LYS A 88 -10.12 21.42 1.32
CA LYS A 88 -11.48 21.86 1.66
C LYS A 88 -12.49 20.71 1.71
N SER A 89 -12.07 19.49 1.38
CA SER A 89 -12.96 18.33 1.41
C SER A 89 -13.32 17.98 2.86
N PRO A 90 -14.59 17.63 3.14
CA PRO A 90 -15.05 17.33 4.50
C PRO A 90 -14.37 16.10 5.12
N ASP A 91 -13.80 15.22 4.30
CA ASP A 91 -13.17 13.97 4.74
C ASP A 91 -11.64 14.07 4.90
N ILE A 92 -11.05 15.25 4.66
CA ILE A 92 -9.58 15.39 4.60
C ILE A 92 -8.89 15.04 5.92
N GLU A 93 -9.52 15.35 7.05
CA GLU A 93 -8.99 15.08 8.39
C GLU A 93 -8.78 13.58 8.64
N VAL A 94 -9.55 12.72 7.97
CA VAL A 94 -9.43 11.26 8.05
C VAL A 94 -8.53 10.72 6.95
N LYS A 95 -8.68 11.19 5.71
CA LYS A 95 -7.93 10.71 4.54
C LYS A 95 -6.43 11.01 4.63
N LEU A 96 -6.08 12.23 5.03
CA LEU A 96 -4.69 12.69 5.01
C LEU A 96 -3.78 11.88 5.97
N PRO A 97 -4.16 11.62 7.23
CA PRO A 97 -3.39 10.76 8.12
C PRO A 97 -3.28 9.30 7.62
N LEU A 98 -4.35 8.77 6.99
CA LEU A 98 -4.34 7.42 6.42
C LEU A 98 -3.30 7.28 5.31
N PHE A 99 -3.24 8.25 4.38
CA PHE A 99 -2.22 8.26 3.33
C PHE A 99 -0.81 8.40 3.91
N GLY A 100 -0.63 9.23 4.93
CA GLY A 100 0.65 9.36 5.64
C GLY A 100 1.09 8.05 6.30
N LEU A 101 0.17 7.38 7.01
CA LEU A 101 0.45 6.10 7.64
C LEU A 101 0.79 5.02 6.61
N ALA A 102 0.01 4.93 5.53
CA ALA A 102 0.23 3.96 4.46
C ALA A 102 1.59 4.15 3.78
N LEU A 103 2.01 5.40 3.56
CA LEU A 103 3.33 5.73 3.03
C LEU A 103 4.45 5.31 3.98
N VAL A 104 4.33 5.62 5.28
CA VAL A 104 5.33 5.22 6.30
C VAL A 104 5.46 3.70 6.37
N VAL A 105 4.34 2.98 6.41
CA VAL A 105 4.34 1.50 6.43
C VAL A 105 4.99 0.94 5.17
N SER A 106 4.71 1.53 4.00
CA SER A 106 5.32 1.12 2.73
C SER A 106 6.83 1.29 2.74
N ILE A 107 7.34 2.43 3.23
CA ILE A 107 8.79 2.69 3.36
C ILE A 107 9.43 1.69 4.33
N ILE A 108 8.79 1.41 5.47
CA ILE A 108 9.27 0.39 6.41
C ILE A 108 9.35 -0.98 5.72
N GLY A 109 8.35 -1.37 4.94
CA GLY A 109 8.33 -2.59 4.15
C GLY A 109 9.52 -2.68 3.17
N ILE A 110 9.82 -1.60 2.45
CA ILE A 110 11.00 -1.52 1.57
C ILE A 110 12.29 -1.74 2.36
N VAL A 111 12.48 -1.00 3.45
CA VAL A 111 13.69 -1.08 4.29
C VAL A 111 13.88 -2.48 4.85
N LEU A 112 12.82 -3.10 5.37
CA LEU A 112 12.85 -4.48 5.88
C LEU A 112 13.25 -5.47 4.78
N THR A 113 12.74 -5.28 3.56
CA THR A 113 13.07 -6.14 2.42
C THR A 113 14.54 -6.00 1.99
N ILE A 114 15.07 -4.78 1.97
CA ILE A 114 16.48 -4.52 1.66
C ILE A 114 17.41 -5.13 2.71
N ILE A 115 17.08 -4.98 4.00
CA ILE A 115 17.88 -5.56 5.09
C ILE A 115 17.88 -7.09 5.01
N ASP A 116 16.74 -7.70 4.68
CA ASP A 116 16.65 -9.16 4.53
C ASP A 116 17.43 -9.67 3.30
N ASN A 117 17.56 -8.88 2.23
CA ASN A 117 18.35 -9.25 1.05
C ASN A 117 19.86 -9.20 1.26
N LYS A 118 20.33 -8.36 2.20
CA LYS A 118 21.77 -8.22 2.48
C LYS A 118 22.32 -9.33 3.40
N LYS A 119 21.44 -10.15 3.99
CA LYS A 119 21.79 -11.25 4.91
C LYS A 119 21.73 -12.61 4.24
#